data_AF-A0AA40I3H5-F1
#
_entry.id   AF-A0AA40I3H5-F1
#
_cell.length_a   1.000
_cell.length_b   1.000
_cell.length_c   1.000
_cell.angle_alpha   90.00
_cell.angle_beta   90.00
_cell.angle_gamma   90.00
#
_symmetry.space_group_name_H-M   'P 1'
#
loop_
_entity.id
_entity.type
_entity.pdbx_description
1 polymer ?
#
loop_
_entity_poly.entity_id
_entity_poly.type
_entity_poly.pdbx_seq_one_letter_code
_entity_poly.pdbx_strand_id
1 'polypeptide(L)'
;MLRKARRKLIYDKAKHCPKEHRQMNRTEIRMAGVARKAGNFYVPAEPKLAFVVRIRGISGVSPEVRKVPQLLRLRQIFSGAFVRLNKAPRTAMVEPYLAWGYPKLRSVKELIYKLVMAKSTKKELPWQITH
;
A
#
# COMPACT_ATOMS: atom_id res chain seq x y z
N MET A 1 14.05 30.89 -4.60
CA MET A 1 13.19 30.58 -5.77
C MET A 1 12.87 29.08 -5.95
N LEU A 2 13.84 28.16 -5.75
CA LEU A 2 13.66 26.71 -5.95
C LEU A 2 12.52 26.04 -5.12
N ARG A 3 12.29 26.46 -3.86
CA ARG A 3 11.19 25.90 -3.03
C ARG A 3 9.80 26.20 -3.59
N LYS A 4 9.56 27.43 -4.07
CA LYS A 4 8.27 27.86 -4.63
C LYS A 4 7.96 27.12 -5.95
N ALA A 5 8.97 26.98 -6.82
CA ALA A 5 8.85 26.20 -8.05
C ALA A 5 8.58 24.71 -7.77
N ARG A 6 9.27 24.10 -6.79
CA ARG A 6 9.02 22.71 -6.36
C ARG A 6 7.61 22.53 -5.80
N ARG A 7 7.13 23.45 -4.96
CA ARG A 7 5.76 23.39 -4.39
C ARG A 7 4.69 23.48 -5.48
N LYS A 8 4.89 24.36 -6.48
CA LYS A 8 4.01 24.47 -7.66
C LYS A 8 3.97 23.16 -8.44
N LEU A 9 5.13 22.56 -8.73
CA LEU A 9 5.22 21.28 -9.44
C LEU A 9 4.58 20.11 -8.66
N ILE A 10 4.76 20.04 -7.34
CA ILE A 10 4.11 19.03 -6.49
C ILE A 10 2.59 19.23 -6.49
N TYR A 11 2.12 20.48 -6.40
CA TYR A 11 0.70 20.81 -6.44
C TYR A 11 0.06 20.43 -7.78
N ASP A 12 0.70 20.78 -8.89
CA ASP A 12 0.19 20.48 -10.24
C ASP A 12 0.09 18.96 -10.46
N LYS A 13 1.07 18.18 -9.95
CA LYS A 13 1.01 16.71 -9.95
C LYS A 13 -0.09 16.16 -9.05
N ALA A 14 -0.21 16.68 -7.83
CA ALA A 14 -1.23 16.24 -6.87
C ALA A 14 -2.66 16.50 -7.37
N LYS A 15 -2.88 17.54 -8.18
CA LYS A 15 -4.19 17.89 -8.77
C LYS A 15 -4.72 16.82 -9.72
N HIS A 16 -3.86 16.09 -10.44
CA HIS A 16 -4.29 15.06 -11.39
C HIS A 16 -4.72 13.74 -10.72
N CYS A 17 -4.09 13.38 -9.62
CA CYS A 17 -4.31 12.09 -8.93
C CYS A 17 -5.79 11.81 -8.55
N PRO A 18 -6.57 12.76 -8.00
CA PRO A 18 -7.99 12.53 -7.71
C PRO A 18 -8.86 12.33 -8.98
N LYS A 19 -8.53 13.03 -10.07
CA LYS A 19 -9.28 12.96 -11.32
C LYS A 19 -9.11 11.59 -11.97
N GLU A 20 -7.88 11.09 -12.03
CA GLU A 20 -7.55 9.76 -12.54
C GLU A 20 -8.29 8.67 -11.77
N HIS A 21 -8.24 8.71 -10.43
CA HIS A 21 -8.91 7.72 -9.61
C HIS A 21 -10.44 7.72 -9.78
N ARG A 22 -11.07 8.91 -9.86
CA ARG A 22 -12.51 9.02 -10.14
C ARG A 22 -12.86 8.45 -11.51
N GLN A 23 -12.03 8.70 -12.52
CA GLN A 23 -12.23 8.17 -13.86
C GLN A 23 -12.13 6.64 -13.87
N MET A 24 -11.11 6.08 -13.23
CA MET A 24 -10.93 4.62 -13.10
C MET A 24 -12.13 3.95 -12.43
N ASN A 25 -12.60 4.48 -11.30
CA ASN A 25 -13.76 3.91 -10.59
C ASN A 25 -15.03 3.99 -11.46
N ARG A 26 -15.24 5.09 -12.17
CA ARG A 26 -16.38 5.24 -13.10
C ARG A 26 -16.29 4.22 -14.24
N THR A 27 -15.10 3.99 -14.78
CA THR A 27 -14.91 3.00 -15.85
C THR A 27 -15.17 1.59 -15.37
N GLU A 28 -14.73 1.20 -14.16
CA GLU A 28 -15.01 -0.12 -13.59
C GLU A 28 -16.52 -0.34 -13.38
N ILE A 29 -17.22 0.65 -12.80
CA ILE A 29 -18.68 0.60 -12.62
C ILE A 29 -19.39 0.48 -13.97
N ARG A 30 -18.96 1.25 -14.97
CA ARG A 30 -19.52 1.19 -16.32
C ARG A 30 -19.33 -0.18 -16.95
N MET A 31 -18.12 -0.75 -16.88
CA MET A 31 -17.81 -2.06 -17.44
C MET A 31 -18.61 -3.18 -16.75
N ALA A 32 -18.73 -3.12 -15.43
CA ALA A 32 -19.59 -4.03 -14.67
C ALA A 32 -21.07 -3.91 -15.09
N GLY A 33 -21.55 -2.70 -15.33
CA GLY A 33 -22.91 -2.44 -15.83
C GLY A 33 -23.14 -2.98 -17.24
N VAL A 34 -22.17 -2.81 -18.16
CA VAL A 34 -22.23 -3.35 -19.52
C VAL A 34 -22.25 -4.88 -19.50
N ALA A 35 -21.37 -5.50 -18.72
CA ALA A 35 -21.33 -6.95 -18.56
C ALA A 35 -22.68 -7.49 -18.04
N ARG A 36 -23.23 -6.87 -16.99
CA ARG A 36 -24.54 -7.25 -16.44
C ARG A 36 -25.68 -7.13 -17.45
N LYS A 37 -25.70 -6.07 -18.26
CA LYS A 37 -26.69 -5.89 -19.34
C LYS A 37 -26.56 -6.94 -20.43
N ALA A 38 -25.34 -7.37 -20.73
CA ALA A 38 -25.05 -8.40 -21.72
C ALA A 38 -25.20 -9.84 -21.17
N GLY A 39 -25.58 -10.02 -19.90
CA GLY A 39 -25.63 -11.34 -19.24
C GLY A 39 -24.25 -11.94 -18.93
N ASN A 40 -23.17 -11.18 -19.08
CA ASN A 40 -21.79 -11.61 -18.84
C ASN A 40 -21.25 -11.12 -17.50
N PHE A 41 -20.13 -11.69 -17.05
CA PHE A 41 -19.44 -11.30 -15.82
C PHE A 41 -18.23 -10.40 -16.11
N TYR A 42 -18.05 -9.34 -15.30
CA TYR A 42 -16.87 -8.49 -15.35
C TYR A 42 -15.87 -8.92 -14.25
N VAL A 43 -14.65 -9.25 -14.65
CA VAL A 43 -13.55 -9.56 -13.73
C VAL A 43 -12.63 -8.33 -13.61
N PRO A 44 -12.50 -7.72 -12.43
CA PRO A 44 -11.61 -6.57 -12.24
C PRO A 44 -10.15 -6.98 -12.33
N ALA A 45 -9.28 -6.01 -12.60
CA ALA A 45 -7.84 -6.25 -12.66
C ALA A 45 -7.28 -6.70 -11.31
N GLU A 46 -6.30 -7.60 -11.33
CA GLU A 46 -5.64 -8.06 -10.11
C GLU A 46 -4.93 -6.88 -9.39
N PRO A 47 -5.07 -6.79 -8.06
CA PRO A 47 -4.39 -5.76 -7.28
C PRO A 47 -2.88 -5.97 -7.31
N LYS A 48 -2.14 -4.87 -7.50
CA LYS A 48 -0.67 -4.89 -7.62
C LYS A 48 0.07 -4.56 -6.33
N LEU A 49 -0.65 -4.14 -5.29
CA LEU A 49 -0.11 -3.67 -4.01
C LEU A 49 -0.85 -4.34 -2.86
N ALA A 50 -0.10 -4.88 -1.90
CA ALA A 50 -0.62 -5.32 -0.61
C ALA A 50 -0.03 -4.49 0.52
N PHE A 51 -0.79 -4.34 1.59
CA PHE A 51 -0.29 -3.87 2.87
C PHE A 51 -0.18 -5.08 3.81
N VAL A 52 1.00 -5.28 4.37
CA VAL A 52 1.31 -6.41 5.24
C VAL A 52 1.62 -5.87 6.63
N VAL A 53 1.00 -6.44 7.65
CA VAL A 53 1.16 -6.07 9.06
C VAL A 53 1.56 -7.30 9.86
N ARG A 54 2.54 -7.13 10.74
CA ARG A 54 2.91 -8.19 11.67
C ARG A 54 1.99 -8.20 12.89
N ILE A 55 1.35 -9.33 13.15
CA ILE A 55 0.37 -9.48 14.24
C ILE A 55 0.90 -10.27 15.44
N ARG A 56 1.91 -11.13 15.25
CA ARG A 56 2.42 -12.02 16.31
C ARG A 56 3.95 -11.98 16.46
N GLY A 57 4.41 -12.43 17.63
CA GLY A 57 5.82 -12.73 17.90
C GLY A 57 6.34 -13.91 17.06
N ILE A 58 7.66 -14.05 16.97
CA ILE A 58 8.35 -15.09 16.17
C ILE A 58 9.30 -15.94 17.03
N SER A 59 8.92 -16.22 18.28
CA SER A 59 9.62 -17.17 19.15
C SER A 59 9.27 -18.61 18.73
N GLY A 60 10.26 -19.51 18.71
CA GLY A 60 10.05 -20.94 18.43
C GLY A 60 9.63 -21.31 17.00
N VAL A 61 9.60 -20.38 16.05
CA VAL A 61 9.30 -20.66 14.64
C VAL A 61 10.53 -21.10 13.86
N SER A 62 10.28 -21.89 12.80
CA SER A 62 11.32 -22.33 11.87
C SER A 62 12.06 -21.12 11.25
N PRO A 63 13.35 -21.28 10.88
CA PRO A 63 14.15 -20.22 10.28
C PRO A 63 13.52 -19.62 9.01
N GLU A 64 12.80 -20.43 8.23
CA GLU A 64 12.15 -20.02 6.99
C GLU A 64 11.03 -19.00 7.25
N VAL A 65 10.16 -19.28 8.22
CA VAL A 65 9.06 -18.39 8.60
C VAL A 65 9.60 -17.10 9.23
N ARG A 66 10.68 -17.19 10.00
CA ARG A 66 11.35 -16.01 10.59
C ARG A 66 11.99 -15.10 9.54
N LYS A 67 12.45 -15.65 8.41
CA LYS A 67 13.16 -14.90 7.37
C LYS A 67 12.23 -13.99 6.55
N VAL A 68 10.96 -14.36 6.38
CA VAL A 68 10.00 -13.58 5.57
C VAL A 68 9.71 -12.18 6.16
N PRO A 69 9.29 -12.04 7.44
CA PRO A 69 9.12 -10.72 8.05
C PRO A 69 10.39 -9.88 8.05
N GLN A 70 11.57 -10.51 8.17
CA GLN A 70 12.86 -9.81 8.11
C GLN A 70 13.12 -9.19 6.73
N LEU A 71 12.87 -9.92 5.65
CA LEU A 71 12.98 -9.42 4.27
C LEU A 71 11.99 -8.28 4.01
N LEU A 72 10.80 -8.35 4.58
CA LEU A 72 9.78 -7.30 4.52
C LEU A 72 10.04 -6.14 5.49
N ARG A 73 11.12 -6.20 6.28
CA ARG A 73 11.51 -5.21 7.31
C ARG A 73 10.50 -5.05 8.47
N LEU A 74 9.68 -6.07 8.73
CA LEU A 74 8.68 -6.12 9.80
C LEU A 74 9.28 -6.60 11.14
N ARG A 75 10.11 -5.75 11.77
CA ARG A 75 10.86 -6.10 12.99
C ARG A 75 10.01 -6.06 14.27
N GLN A 76 9.14 -5.08 14.39
CA GLN A 76 8.28 -4.88 15.57
C GLN A 76 6.89 -5.51 15.35
N ILE A 77 6.22 -5.88 16.43
CA ILE A 77 4.80 -6.24 16.38
C ILE A 77 4.01 -4.96 16.00
N PHE A 78 2.96 -5.12 15.19
CA PHE A 78 2.19 -4.04 14.57
C PHE A 78 2.95 -3.13 13.62
N SER A 79 4.19 -3.48 13.25
CA SER A 79 4.85 -2.85 12.11
C SER A 79 4.16 -3.28 10.81
N GLY A 80 4.08 -2.35 9.85
CA GLY A 80 3.45 -2.58 8.56
C GLY A 80 4.31 -2.09 7.40
N ALA A 81 4.18 -2.73 6.25
CA ALA A 81 4.91 -2.40 5.04
C ALA A 81 4.02 -2.54 3.79
N PHE A 82 4.19 -1.63 2.83
CA PHE A 82 3.61 -1.75 1.50
C PHE A 82 4.50 -2.66 0.64
N VAL A 83 3.92 -3.71 0.08
CA VAL A 83 4.61 -4.72 -0.71
C VAL A 83 3.99 -4.76 -2.10
N ARG A 84 4.82 -4.60 -3.13
CA ARG A 84 4.40 -4.83 -4.51
C ARG A 84 4.19 -6.33 -4.70
N LEU A 85 3.01 -6.70 -5.19
CA LEU A 85 2.66 -8.09 -5.43
C LEU A 85 3.32 -8.57 -6.72
N ASN A 86 4.12 -9.62 -6.57
CA ASN A 86 4.57 -10.48 -7.65
C ASN A 86 3.83 -11.83 -7.50
N LYS A 87 3.82 -12.68 -8.53
CA LYS A 87 3.19 -14.03 -8.54
C LYS A 87 3.82 -15.03 -7.55
N ALA A 88 4.24 -14.60 -6.36
CA ALA A 88 4.98 -15.43 -5.42
C ALA A 88 4.04 -16.13 -4.43
N PRO A 89 4.05 -17.48 -4.35
CA PRO A 89 3.20 -18.28 -3.47
C PRO A 89 3.66 -18.35 -2.00
N ARG A 90 4.75 -17.65 -1.64
CA ARG A 90 5.44 -17.81 -0.33
C ARG A 90 4.75 -17.13 0.86
N THR A 91 3.70 -16.33 0.63
CA THR A 91 2.98 -15.63 1.70
C THR A 91 2.06 -16.55 2.51
N ALA A 92 1.58 -17.66 1.94
CA ALA A 92 0.66 -18.57 2.61
C ALA A 92 1.26 -19.22 3.88
N MET A 93 2.56 -19.58 3.85
CA MET A 93 3.25 -20.17 5.00
C MET A 93 3.38 -19.23 6.22
N VAL A 94 3.18 -17.93 6.02
CA VAL A 94 3.42 -16.88 7.03
C VAL A 94 2.12 -16.19 7.45
N GLU A 95 0.98 -16.58 6.88
CA GLU A 95 -0.34 -16.07 7.23
C GLU A 95 -0.66 -16.08 8.74
N PRO A 96 -0.25 -17.08 9.55
CA PRO A 96 -0.52 -17.06 10.99
C PRO A 96 0.15 -15.90 11.74
N TYR A 97 1.24 -15.34 11.19
CA TYR A 97 2.05 -14.29 11.83
C TYR A 97 1.89 -12.91 11.17
N LEU A 98 1.36 -12.88 9.96
CA LEU A 98 1.18 -11.69 9.14
C LEU A 98 -0.27 -11.56 8.69
N ALA A 99 -0.89 -10.44 9.02
CA ALA A 99 -2.13 -10.04 8.39
C ALA A 99 -1.81 -9.22 7.14
N TRP A 100 -2.47 -9.48 6.02
CA TRP A 100 -2.28 -8.71 4.80
C TRP A 100 -3.58 -8.51 4.04
N GLY A 101 -3.62 -7.49 3.18
CA GLY A 101 -4.76 -7.20 2.34
C GLY A 101 -4.47 -6.08 1.34
N TYR A 102 -5.42 -5.83 0.45
CA TYR A 102 -5.31 -4.78 -0.57
C TYR A 102 -5.77 -3.44 0.00
N PRO A 103 -4.86 -2.44 0.11
CA PRO A 103 -5.22 -1.18 0.73
C PRO A 103 -6.06 -0.31 -0.22
N LYS A 104 -7.08 0.36 0.33
CA LYS A 104 -7.84 1.39 -0.39
C LYS A 104 -7.06 2.70 -0.42
N LEU A 105 -7.31 3.56 -1.42
CA LEU A 105 -6.64 4.86 -1.55
C LEU A 105 -6.76 5.72 -0.28
N ARG A 106 -7.91 5.69 0.37
CA ARG A 106 -8.14 6.40 1.65
C ARG A 106 -7.19 5.90 2.74
N SER A 107 -7.13 4.59 2.95
CA SER A 107 -6.24 3.95 3.94
C SER A 107 -4.77 4.25 3.65
N VAL A 108 -4.35 4.21 2.38
CA VAL A 108 -2.97 4.58 1.99
C VAL A 108 -2.65 6.01 2.39
N LYS A 109 -3.54 6.96 2.09
CA LYS A 109 -3.36 8.37 2.46
C LYS A 109 -3.26 8.54 3.98
N GLU A 110 -4.22 7.99 4.72
CA GLU A 110 -4.24 8.10 6.19
C GLU A 110 -2.97 7.52 6.82
N LEU A 111 -2.50 6.36 6.34
CA LEU A 111 -1.25 5.74 6.79
C LEU A 111 -0.02 6.62 6.50
N ILE A 112 0.06 7.19 5.29
CA ILE A 112 1.18 8.07 4.91
C ILE A 112 1.18 9.35 5.75
N TYR A 113 0.02 9.97 5.94
CA TYR A 113 -0.09 11.22 6.69
C TYR A 113 0.13 11.04 8.20
N LYS A 114 -0.26 9.90 8.78
CA LYS A 114 -0.23 9.69 10.24
C LYS A 114 0.97 8.90 10.73
N LEU A 115 1.42 7.88 10.00
CA LEU A 115 2.30 6.84 10.54
C LEU A 115 3.64 6.71 9.82
N VAL A 116 3.77 7.22 8.61
CA VAL A 116 5.05 7.12 7.91
C VAL A 116 6.05 8.05 8.61
N MET A 117 7.26 7.54 8.84
CA MET A 117 8.43 8.31 9.24
C MET A 117 9.43 8.31 8.09
N ALA A 118 10.09 9.45 7.83
CA ALA A 118 11.03 9.58 6.73
C ALA A 118 12.41 9.16 7.24
N LYS A 119 13.04 8.18 6.60
CA LYS A 119 14.45 7.92 6.85
C LYS A 119 15.27 8.88 5.99
N SER A 120 15.49 10.09 6.49
CA SER A 120 16.49 11.00 5.91
C SER A 120 17.86 10.62 6.48
N THR A 121 18.89 10.65 5.65
CA THR A 121 20.23 10.10 5.94
C THR A 121 20.72 10.41 7.35
N LYS A 122 20.96 9.33 8.12
CA LYS A 122 21.46 9.22 9.51
C LYS A 122 20.49 9.46 10.69
N LYS A 123 19.27 9.98 10.52
CA LYS A 123 18.32 10.12 11.65
C LYS A 123 16.88 9.80 11.22
N GLU A 124 16.17 9.03 12.05
CA GLU A 124 14.73 8.79 11.88
C GLU A 124 13.99 10.05 12.32
N LEU A 125 13.44 10.79 11.36
CA LEU A 125 12.65 11.98 11.62
C LEU A 125 11.18 11.67 11.29
N PRO A 126 10.23 11.98 12.19
CA PRO A 126 8.82 11.95 11.84
C PRO A 126 8.59 12.93 10.68
N TRP A 127 7.73 12.57 9.70
CA TRP A 127 7.38 13.51 8.63
C TRP A 127 6.60 14.67 9.25
N GLN A 128 7.29 15.77 9.55
CA GLN A 128 6.64 17.03 9.92
C GLN A 128 6.23 17.76 8.65
N ILE A 129 4.94 17.74 8.34
CA ILE A 129 4.34 18.68 7.39
C ILE A 129 4.08 19.95 8.21
N THR A 130 5.03 20.88 8.20
CA THR A 130 4.76 22.23 8.70
C THR A 130 3.73 22.88 7.78
N HIS A 131 2.55 23.16 8.35
CA HIS A 131 1.45 23.87 7.69
C HIS A 131 1.86 25.29 7.29
#